data_AF-A0A961ALM5-F1
#
_entry.id   AF-A0A961ALM5-F1
#
_cell.length_a   1.000
_cell.length_b   1.000
_cell.length_c   1.000
_cell.angle_alpha   90.00
_cell.angle_beta   90.00
_cell.angle_gamma   90.00
#
_symmetry.space_group_name_H-M   'P 1'
#
loop_
_entity.id
_entity.type
_entity.pdbx_description
1 polymer ?
#
loop_
_entity_poly.entity_id
_entity_poly.type
_entity_poly.pdbx_seq_one_letter_code
_entity_poly.pdbx_strand_id
1 'polypeptide(L)' 'MADTFDVVVIGTGPGGYVCAIRAAQLGMKVAVV' A
#
# COMPACT_ATOMS: atom_id res chain seq x y z
N MET A 1 14.21 -4.32 -13.26
CA MET A 1 13.30 -5.38 -12.82
C MET A 1 12.03 -4.70 -12.35
N ALA A 2 10.84 -5.11 -12.80
CA ALA A 2 9.61 -4.57 -12.22
C ALA A 2 9.44 -5.17 -10.82
N ASP A 3 9.30 -4.31 -9.81
CA ASP A 3 8.96 -4.76 -8.46
C ASP A 3 7.51 -5.24 -8.42
N THR A 4 7.31 -6.49 -8.01
CA THR A 4 5.96 -6.98 -7.69
C THR A 4 5.52 -6.38 -6.36
N PHE A 5 4.28 -5.90 -6.30
CA PHE A 5 3.61 -5.42 -5.10
C PHE A 5 2.33 -6.24 -4.90
N ASP A 6 1.99 -6.52 -3.65
CA ASP A 6 0.76 -7.23 -3.31
C ASP A 6 -0.45 -6.29 -3.33
N VAL A 7 -0.23 -5.02 -2.98
CA VAL A 7 -1.25 -3.97 -2.93
C VAL A 7 -0.70 -2.66 -3.51
N VAL A 8 -1.49 -1.98 -4.33
CA VAL A 8 -1.22 -0.61 -4.79
C VAL A 8 -2.35 0.28 -4.29
N VAL A 9 -2.01 1.30 -3.50
CA VAL A 9 -2.95 2.32 -3.02
C VAL A 9 -2.80 3.58 -3.85
N ILE A 10 -3.87 4.02 -4.49
CA ILE A 10 -3.90 5.26 -5.30
C ILE A 10 -4.63 6.33 -4.48
N GLY A 11 -3.89 7.37 -4.08
CA GLY A 11 -4.34 8.46 -3.23
C GLY A 11 -4.02 8.26 -1.74
N THR A 12 -3.47 9.29 -1.10
CA THR A 12 -2.96 9.26 0.28
C THR A 12 -3.84 10.01 1.29
N GLY A 13 -5.13 10.17 0.96
CA GLY A 13 -6.09 10.76 1.90
C GLY A 13 -6.27 9.92 3.17
N PRO A 14 -7.13 10.35 4.10
CA PRO A 14 -7.33 9.66 5.38
C PRO A 14 -7.62 8.16 5.28
N GLY A 15 -8.33 7.71 4.24
CA GLY A 15 -8.52 6.28 3.99
C GLY A 15 -7.31 5.58 3.36
N GLY A 16 -6.59 6.27 2.47
CA GLY A 16 -5.49 5.71 1.68
C GLY A 16 -4.27 5.37 2.53
N TYR A 17 -3.80 6.30 3.34
CA TYR A 17 -2.64 6.03 4.19
C TYR A 17 -2.95 4.98 5.28
N VAL A 18 -4.18 4.99 5.82
CA VAL A 18 -4.62 3.99 6.81
C VAL A 18 -4.66 2.59 6.20
N CYS A 19 -5.19 2.46 4.98
CA CYS A 19 -5.19 1.21 4.23
C CYS A 19 -3.75 0.71 3.98
N ALA A 20 -2.86 1.58 3.49
CA ALA A 20 -1.48 1.24 3.20
C ALA A 20 -0.72 0.77 4.45
N ILE A 21 -0.87 1.48 5.57
CA ILE A 21 -0.25 1.10 6.85
C ILE A 21 -0.78 -0.26 7.31
N ARG A 22 -2.10 -0.47 7.24
CA ARG A 22 -2.68 -1.75 7.70
C ARG A 22 -2.24 -2.91 6.82
N ALA A 23 -2.18 -2.73 5.51
CA ALA A 23 -1.68 -3.73 4.57
C ALA A 23 -0.20 -4.08 4.83
N ALA A 24 0.64 -3.07 5.08
CA ALA A 24 2.04 -3.29 5.45
C ALA A 24 2.20 -4.05 6.78
N GLN A 25 1.38 -3.72 7.80
CA GLN A 25 1.35 -4.44 9.08
C GLN A 25 0.93 -5.91 8.94
N LEU A 26 0.12 -6.24 7.93
CA LEU A 26 -0.27 -7.61 7.60
C LEU A 26 0.80 -8.35 6.76
N GLY A 27 1.95 -7.71 6.51
CA GLY A 27 3.08 -8.30 5.79
C GLY A 27 3.02 -8.19 4.27
N MET A 28 2.08 -7.39 3.73
CA MET A 28 1.97 -7.16 2.29
C MET A 28 3.01 -6.14 1.82
N LYS A 29 3.59 -6.33 0.63
CA LYS A 29 4.43 -5.34 -0.03
C LYS A 29 3.54 -4.30 -0.73
N VAL A 30 3.43 -3.11 -0.13
CA VAL A 30 2.52 -2.05 -0.57
C VAL A 30 3.25 -0.99 -1.38
N ALA A 31 2.70 -0.61 -2.54
CA ALA A 31 3.04 0.63 -3.24
C ALA A 31 1.96 1.69 -3.00
N VAL A 32 2.36 2.96 -2.90
CA VAL A 32 1.45 4.09 -2.72
C VAL A 32 1.75 5.12 -3.80
N VAL A 33 0.70 5.63 -4.46
CA VAL A 33 0.78 6.60 -5.58
C VAL A 33 -0.11 7.79 -5.29
#